data_AF-Q8SWL9-F1
#
_entry.id   AF-Q8SWL9-F1
#
_cell.length_a   1.000
_cell.length_b   1.000
_cell.length_c   1.000
_cell.angle_alpha   90.00
_cell.angle_beta   90.00
_cell.angle_gamma   90.00
#
_symmetry.space_group_name_H-M   'P 1'
#
loop_
_entity.id
_entity.type
_entity.pdbx_description
1 polymer ?
#
loop_
_entity_poly.entity_id
_entity_poly.type
_entity_poly.pdbx_seq_one_letter_code
_entity_poly.pdbx_strand_id
1 'polypeptide(L)'
;MEPRDHDGSYREEMHWGFTKILVVSMLYGLSLVCIFLGLKPLFDMDFEVKSFANLAFVAFHGFYMFSFMAVHRKSHFIFWSTSYMLLSGTSLLFYYYEDLFL
;
A
#
# COMPACT_ATOMS: atom_id res chain seq x y z
N MET A 1 -31.15 -46.94 5.99
CA MET A 1 -31.05 -45.93 4.92
C MET A 1 -31.74 -44.69 5.46
N GLU A 2 -30.97 -43.73 5.96
CA GLU A 2 -31.44 -42.38 6.28
C GLU A 2 -30.50 -41.43 5.53
N PRO A 3 -31.00 -40.61 4.59
CA PRO A 3 -30.22 -39.53 4.03
C PRO A 3 -30.42 -38.31 4.93
N ARG A 4 -29.34 -37.74 5.47
CA ARG A 4 -29.39 -36.39 6.03
C ARG A 4 -28.28 -35.56 5.39
N ASP A 5 -28.76 -34.81 4.41
CA ASP A 5 -28.46 -33.40 4.21
C ASP A 5 -27.03 -33.09 3.77
N HIS A 6 -26.91 -33.01 2.43
CA HIS A 6 -26.11 -31.98 1.78
C HIS A 6 -26.44 -30.62 2.40
N ASP A 7 -25.62 -30.17 3.34
CA ASP A 7 -25.54 -28.75 3.67
C ASP A 7 -24.25 -28.18 3.08
N GLY A 8 -24.39 -27.77 1.82
CA GLY A 8 -23.39 -26.99 1.13
C GLY A 8 -23.26 -25.64 1.81
N SER A 9 -22.23 -25.48 2.65
CA SER A 9 -21.65 -24.16 2.87
C SER A 9 -20.14 -24.25 2.70
N TYR A 10 -19.72 -24.19 1.43
CA TYR A 10 -18.41 -23.63 1.09
C TYR A 10 -18.43 -22.13 1.43
N ARG A 11 -18.65 -21.75 2.69
CA ARG A 11 -18.24 -20.44 3.17
C ARG A 11 -16.74 -20.53 3.22
N GLU A 12 -16.10 -20.11 2.14
CA GLU A 12 -14.70 -19.76 2.11
C GLU A 12 -14.44 -18.79 3.27
N GLU A 13 -14.07 -19.34 4.43
CA GLU A 13 -13.36 -18.60 5.45
C GLU A 13 -11.99 -18.30 4.85
N MET A 14 -11.95 -17.32 3.94
CA MET A 14 -10.72 -16.81 3.36
C MET A 14 -9.82 -16.47 4.56
N HIS A 15 -8.80 -17.31 4.77
CA HIS A 15 -8.00 -17.28 5.98
C HIS A 15 -7.46 -15.87 6.15
N TRP A 16 -7.88 -15.20 7.23
CA TRP A 16 -7.53 -13.80 7.53
C TRP A 16 -6.02 -13.54 7.43
N GLY A 17 -5.19 -14.54 7.75
CA GLY A 17 -3.74 -14.49 7.57
C GLY A 17 -3.29 -14.38 6.11
N PHE A 18 -3.91 -15.13 5.20
CA PHE A 18 -3.60 -15.08 3.76
C PHE A 18 -3.97 -13.71 3.16
N THR A 19 -5.18 -13.21 3.45
CA THR A 19 -5.61 -11.88 3.01
C THR A 19 -4.67 -10.79 3.54
N LYS A 20 -4.24 -10.89 4.81
CA LYS A 20 -3.28 -9.95 5.40
C LYS A 20 -1.96 -9.93 4.62
N ILE A 21 -1.40 -11.09 4.30
CA ILE A 21 -0.14 -11.20 3.55
C ILE A 21 -0.30 -10.60 2.16
N LEU A 22 -1.37 -10.95 1.45
CA LEU A 22 -1.62 -10.44 0.09
C LEU A 22 -1.71 -8.92 0.06
N VAL A 23 -2.47 -8.31 0.99
CA VAL A 23 -2.61 -6.85 1.08
C VAL A 23 -1.27 -6.19 1.42
N VAL A 24 -0.49 -6.74 2.35
CA VAL A 24 0.84 -6.21 2.70
C VAL A 24 1.79 -6.29 1.51
N SER A 25 1.85 -7.43 0.83
CA SER A 25 2.68 -7.61 -0.36
C SER A 25 2.31 -6.64 -1.47
N MET A 26 1.02 -6.41 -1.70
CA MET A 26 0.54 -5.44 -2.68
C MET A 26 0.92 -4.01 -2.31
N LEU A 27 0.70 -3.61 -1.04
CA LEU A 27 1.06 -2.27 -0.56
C LEU A 27 2.57 -2.03 -0.60
N TYR A 28 3.38 -3.02 -0.23
CA TYR A 28 4.83 -2.92 -0.31
C TYR A 28 5.31 -2.83 -1.75
N GLY A 29 4.76 -3.66 -2.66
CA GLY A 29 5.08 -3.58 -4.08
C GLY A 29 4.77 -2.20 -4.67
N LEU A 30 3.58 -1.67 -4.38
CA LEU A 30 3.18 -0.33 -4.80
C LEU A 30 4.07 0.77 -4.19
N SER A 31 4.41 0.64 -2.91
CA SER A 31 5.27 1.58 -2.20
C SER A 31 6.69 1.61 -2.76
N LEU A 32 7.24 0.45 -3.16
CA LEU A 32 8.54 0.39 -3.84
C LEU A 32 8.52 1.13 -5.18
N VAL A 33 7.43 1.02 -5.95
CA VAL A 33 7.26 1.79 -7.19
C VAL A 33 7.24 3.30 -6.88
N CYS A 34 6.46 3.73 -5.88
CA CYS A 34 6.42 5.14 -5.46
C CYS A 34 7.79 5.65 -5.00
N ILE A 35 8.55 4.84 -4.24
CA ILE A 35 9.91 5.19 -3.81
C ILE A 35 10.83 5.37 -5.03
N PHE A 36 10.80 4.42 -5.97
CA PHE A 36 11.62 4.50 -7.17
C PHE A 36 11.31 5.74 -8.01
N LEU A 37 10.02 6.02 -8.23
CA LEU A 37 9.57 7.23 -8.94
C LEU A 37 9.97 8.51 -8.20
N GLY A 38 9.88 8.53 -6.87
CA GLY A 38 10.25 9.68 -6.06
C GLY A 38 11.76 9.93 -6.01
N LEU A 39 12.59 8.89 -6.15
CA LEU A 39 14.05 9.00 -6.21
C LEU A 39 14.58 9.30 -7.62
N LYS A 40 13.85 8.93 -8.68
CA LYS A 40 14.26 9.14 -10.07
C LYS A 40 14.75 10.58 -10.36
N PRO A 41 14.05 11.67 -9.94
CA PRO A 41 14.51 13.03 -10.18
C PRO A 41 15.87 13.35 -9.55
N LEU A 42 16.21 12.74 -8.41
CA LEU A 42 17.53 12.92 -7.79
C LEU A 42 18.64 12.28 -8.62
N PHE A 43 18.38 11.11 -9.22
CA PHE A 43 19.35 10.46 -10.10
C PHE A 43 19.53 11.23 -11.42
N ASP A 44 18.46 11.86 -11.90
CA ASP A 44 18.47 12.69 -13.11
C ASP A 44 19.08 14.10 -12.86
N MET A 45 19.55 14.39 -11.62
CA MET A 45 20.08 15.69 -11.17
C MET A 45 19.11 16.87 -11.35
N ASP A 46 17.81 16.59 -11.29
CA ASP A 46 16.75 17.58 -11.44
C ASP A 46 16.27 18.07 -10.06
N PHE A 47 16.83 19.20 -9.60
CA PHE A 47 16.67 19.72 -8.24
C PHE A 47 15.56 20.77 -8.10
N GLU A 48 14.45 20.57 -8.80
CA GLU A 48 13.26 21.39 -8.61
C GLU A 48 12.61 21.16 -7.23
N VAL A 49 11.82 22.13 -6.76
CA VAL A 49 11.08 22.06 -5.49
C VAL A 49 10.17 20.81 -5.43
N LYS A 50 9.65 20.38 -6.58
CA LYS A 50 8.87 19.15 -6.77
C LYS A 50 9.66 17.90 -6.38
N SER A 51 10.96 17.86 -6.69
CA SER A 51 11.87 16.76 -6.32
C SER A 51 12.08 16.68 -4.81
N PHE A 52 12.09 17.82 -4.11
CA PHE A 52 12.18 17.83 -2.65
C PHE A 52 10.90 17.29 -1.98
N ALA A 53 9.73 17.63 -2.53
CA ALA A 53 8.45 17.07 -2.07
C ALA A 53 8.38 15.54 -2.29
N ASN A 54 8.91 15.05 -3.41
CA ASN A 54 9.02 13.61 -3.67
C ASN A 54 9.88 12.88 -2.62
N LEU A 55 10.93 13.53 -2.11
CA LEU A 55 11.77 12.96 -1.05
C LEU A 55 10.99 12.74 0.26
N ALA A 56 10.07 13.66 0.58
CA ALA A 56 9.20 13.50 1.74
C ALA A 56 8.27 12.28 1.59
N PHE A 57 7.70 12.08 0.39
CA PHE A 57 6.92 10.88 0.10
C PHE A 57 7.76 9.60 0.24
N VAL A 58 8.99 9.57 -0.28
CA VAL A 58 9.92 8.44 -0.10
C VAL A 58 10.14 8.14 1.39
N ALA A 59 10.37 9.16 2.21
CA ALA A 59 10.55 9.00 3.65
C ALA A 59 9.29 8.45 4.33
N PHE A 60 8.11 8.95 3.97
CA PHE A 60 6.84 8.44 4.51
C PHE A 60 6.55 6.99 4.09
N HIS A 61 6.90 6.60 2.86
CA HIS A 61 6.80 5.21 2.40
C HIS A 61 7.70 4.30 3.23
N GLY A 62 8.96 4.68 3.44
CA GLY A 62 9.87 3.97 4.33
C GLY A 62 9.32 3.85 5.76
N PHE A 63 8.82 4.95 6.33
CA PHE A 63 8.19 4.95 7.65
C PHE A 63 7.00 3.97 7.73
N TYR A 64 6.11 3.96 6.72
CA TYR A 64 4.97 3.05 6.69
C TYR A 64 5.37 1.57 6.52
N MET A 65 6.44 1.29 5.77
CA MET A 65 7.00 -0.06 5.69
C MET A 65 7.43 -0.54 7.08
N PHE A 66 8.20 0.25 7.82
CA PHE A 66 8.67 -0.12 9.16
C PHE A 66 7.55 -0.15 10.20
N SER A 67 6.56 0.75 10.08
CA SER A 67 5.46 0.85 11.08
C SER A 67 4.57 -0.39 11.12
N PHE A 68 4.59 -1.24 10.09
CA PHE A 68 3.90 -2.53 10.08
C PHE A 68 4.28 -3.42 11.29
N MET A 69 5.52 -3.31 11.79
CA MET A 69 5.97 -4.06 12.96
C MET A 69 5.13 -3.77 14.22
N ALA A 70 4.51 -2.60 14.33
CA ALA A 70 3.64 -2.22 15.44
C ALA A 70 2.17 -2.67 15.25
N VAL A 71 1.83 -3.32 14.13
CA VAL A 71 0.45 -3.64 13.74
C VAL A 71 0.08 -5.07 14.15
N HIS A 72 -0.41 -5.21 15.39
CA HIS A 72 -0.80 -6.50 15.97
C HIS A 72 -2.31 -6.77 15.96
N ARG A 73 -3.16 -5.72 15.99
CA ARG A 73 -4.62 -5.83 16.06
C ARG A 73 -5.28 -5.71 14.68
N LYS A 74 -6.41 -6.39 14.47
CA LYS A 74 -7.17 -6.33 13.19
C LYS A 74 -7.61 -4.91 12.82
N SER A 75 -8.10 -4.13 13.77
CA SER A 75 -8.48 -2.72 13.55
C SER A 75 -7.29 -1.86 13.16
N HIS A 76 -6.14 -2.06 13.81
CA HIS A 76 -4.90 -1.35 13.47
C HIS A 76 -4.42 -1.73 12.07
N PHE A 77 -4.62 -2.99 11.67
CA PHE A 77 -4.28 -3.42 10.32
C PHE A 77 -5.12 -2.72 9.25
N ILE A 78 -6.44 -2.66 9.43
CA ILE A 78 -7.34 -1.98 8.48
C ILE A 78 -7.00 -0.49 8.40
N PHE A 79 -6.77 0.16 9.54
CA PHE A 79 -6.36 1.56 9.57
C PHE A 79 -5.02 1.77 8.86
N TRP A 80 -4.01 0.98 9.21
CA TRP A 80 -2.69 1.03 8.60
C TRP A 80 -2.75 0.82 7.09
N SER A 81 -3.49 -0.20 6.61
CA SER A 81 -3.61 -0.48 5.18
C SER A 81 -4.30 0.65 4.42
N THR A 82 -5.38 1.21 4.98
CA THR A 82 -6.11 2.32 4.34
C THR A 82 -5.26 3.59 4.29
N SER A 83 -4.60 3.95 5.39
CA SER A 83 -3.71 5.11 5.43
C SER A 83 -2.51 4.94 4.50
N TYR A 84 -1.97 3.72 4.40
CA TYR A 84 -0.86 3.43 3.49
C TYR A 84 -1.29 3.47 2.02
N MET A 85 -2.51 3.00 1.73
CA MET A 85 -3.10 3.11 0.39
C MET A 85 -3.36 4.57 0.01
N LEU A 86 -3.83 5.40 0.95
CA LEU A 86 -3.97 6.85 0.76
C LEU A 86 -2.62 7.52 0.49
N LEU A 87 -1.57 7.17 1.24
CA LEU A 87 -0.21 7.68 0.99
C LEU A 87 0.27 7.31 -0.42
N SER A 88 0.04 6.07 -0.85
CA SER A 88 0.41 5.60 -2.18
C SER A 88 -0.37 6.34 -3.27
N GLY A 89 -1.69 6.48 -3.10
CA GLY A 89 -2.54 7.21 -4.03
C GLY A 89 -2.15 8.69 -4.16
N THR A 90 -1.90 9.36 -3.04
CA THR A 90 -1.45 10.76 -3.04
C THR A 90 -0.04 10.94 -3.62
N SER A 91 0.87 9.98 -3.39
CA SER A 91 2.20 10.00 -4.02
C SER A 91 2.10 9.91 -5.54
N LEU A 92 1.28 9.00 -6.06
CA LEU A 92 1.07 8.86 -7.51
C LEU A 92 0.34 10.06 -8.11
N LEU A 93 -0.69 10.57 -7.42
CA LEU A 93 -1.42 11.75 -7.87
C LEU A 93 -0.51 12.98 -7.91
N PHE A 94 0.39 13.14 -6.93
CA PHE A 94 1.38 14.22 -6.94
C PHE A 94 2.38 14.07 -8.10
N TYR A 95 2.84 12.85 -8.36
CA TYR A 95 3.76 12.57 -9.46
C TYR A 95 3.15 12.88 -10.83
N TYR A 96 1.95 12.34 -11.08
CA TYR A 96 1.22 12.50 -12.35
C TYR A 96 0.28 13.71 -12.37
N TYR A 97 0.43 14.65 -11.43
CA TYR A 97 -0.50 15.78 -11.31
C TYR A 97 -0.59 16.57 -12.61
N GLU A 98 0.56 16.84 -13.23
CA GLU A 98 0.61 17.58 -14.49
C GLU A 98 0.04 16.77 -15.64
N ASP A 99 0.39 15.49 -15.77
CA ASP A 99 -0.13 14.63 -16.85
C ASP A 99 -1.65 14.36 -16.77
N LEU A 100 -2.23 14.42 -15.57
CA LEU A 100 -3.66 14.13 -15.34
C LEU A 100 -4.55 15.37 -15.38
N PHE A 101 -4.02 16.55 -15.05
CA PHE A 101 -4.82 17.75 -14.80
C PHE A 101 -4.38 19.00 -15.59
N LEU A 102 -3.22 19.00 -16.26
CA LEU A 102 -2.72 20.08 -17.12
C LEU A 102 -2.62 19.62 -18.57
#